data_AF-A0A7S1FFF0-F1
#
_entry.id   AF-A0A7S1FFF0-F1
#
_cell.length_a   1.000
_cell.length_b   1.000
_cell.length_c   1.000
_cell.angle_alpha   90.00
_cell.angle_beta   90.00
_cell.angle_gamma   90.00
#
_symmetry.space_group_name_H-M   'P 1'
#
loop_
_entity.id
_entity.type
_entity.pdbx_description
1 polymer ?
#
loop_
_entity_poly.entity_id
_entity_poly.type
_entity_poly.pdbx_seq_one_letter_code
_entity_poly.pdbx_strand_id
1 'polypeptide(L)'
;MVANRSLWFVLCVFASESLGTSSPPKCEESEDSVCRIDYDEPLTMKYQREEVHLDAPPPKVLIWHLAKGGGATVLHMLRQALDRQAQQQMKLIVEDGFIGEQFWAPDYFRIGLAREPCSYYKSLFYEGNIIRNGFLHYAIKKTNREYLYDDVTRFSDWVEHVTATDRAHAPNVHGCGALSMRFWVATLNASAAHYVNQHWERKTADVKTWIRRYKPCPLADCAFNAPQEVLDFCQRDLAQKGQKLSQFDCWIRVESLFEDFDICMERYRQRGGTVRGYTHESKNVRNVPSCNSTVTERDRILIDRVDQQYTALFGYNGKCCSAS
;
A
#
# COMPACT_ATOMS: atom_id res chain seq x y z
N MET A 1 -43.08 -29.11 2.03
CA MET A 1 -41.95 -29.33 1.10
C MET A 1 -41.59 -28.01 0.45
N VAL A 2 -40.55 -27.34 0.92
CA VAL A 2 -39.81 -26.32 0.15
C VAL A 2 -38.34 -26.55 0.51
N ALA A 3 -37.56 -27.01 -0.46
CA ALA A 3 -36.17 -27.40 -0.27
C ALA A 3 -35.29 -26.14 -0.17
N ASN A 4 -34.64 -25.97 0.98
CA ASN A 4 -33.58 -24.98 1.18
C ASN A 4 -32.37 -25.39 0.34
N ARG A 5 -32.08 -24.64 -0.73
CA ARG A 5 -30.88 -24.86 -1.57
C ARG A 5 -29.77 -23.92 -1.09
N SER A 6 -28.86 -24.44 -0.27
CA SER A 6 -27.57 -23.82 0.00
C SER A 6 -26.67 -23.99 -1.24
N LEU A 7 -26.21 -22.89 -1.83
CA LEU A 7 -25.17 -22.91 -2.86
C LEU A 7 -23.80 -22.81 -2.17
N TRP A 8 -22.86 -23.68 -2.53
CA TRP A 8 -21.52 -23.74 -1.97
C TRP A 8 -20.50 -23.34 -3.04
N PHE A 9 -19.63 -22.38 -2.74
CA PHE A 9 -18.44 -22.08 -3.54
C PHE A 9 -17.19 -22.46 -2.73
N VAL A 10 -16.22 -23.11 -3.40
CA VAL A 10 -14.94 -23.51 -2.80
C VAL A 10 -13.85 -22.61 -3.39
N LEU A 11 -13.19 -21.83 -2.53
CA LEU A 11 -12.01 -21.05 -2.88
C LEU A 11 -10.79 -21.69 -2.21
N CYS A 12 -9.79 -22.08 -3.02
CA CYS A 12 -8.55 -22.66 -2.53
C CYS A 12 -7.54 -21.54 -2.21
N VAL A 13 -7.12 -21.43 -0.95
CA VAL A 13 -6.02 -20.58 -0.52
C VAL A 13 -4.92 -21.47 0.06
N PHE A 14 -3.70 -21.35 -0.47
CA PHE A 14 -2.54 -22.07 0.06
C PHE A 14 -1.86 -21.23 1.16
N ALA A 15 -1.76 -21.80 2.36
CA ALA A 15 -0.92 -21.26 3.43
C ALA A 15 0.14 -22.31 3.78
N SER A 16 1.42 -22.00 3.62
CA SER A 16 2.52 -22.82 4.16
C SER A 16 2.93 -22.27 5.53
N GLU A 17 2.49 -22.92 6.60
CA GLU A 17 3.03 -22.68 7.95
C GLU A 17 4.41 -23.34 8.06
N SER A 18 5.43 -22.54 8.40
CA SER A 18 6.78 -23.03 8.67
C SER A 18 6.85 -23.68 10.06
N LEU A 19 7.18 -24.96 10.13
CA LEU A 19 7.69 -25.59 11.35
C LEU A 19 9.21 -25.79 11.22
N GLY A 20 9.90 -25.50 12.31
CA GLY A 20 11.35 -25.36 12.37
C GLY A 20 12.14 -26.68 12.32
N THR A 21 13.35 -26.53 11.80
CA THR A 21 14.59 -27.27 12.06
C THR A 21 14.61 -28.79 11.83
N SER A 22 15.33 -29.20 10.77
CA SER A 22 16.62 -29.92 10.90
C SER A 22 17.21 -30.28 9.53
N SER A 23 18.41 -29.75 9.24
CA SER A 23 19.35 -30.14 8.16
C SER A 23 18.91 -29.88 6.70
N PRO A 24 19.79 -29.32 5.85
CA PRO A 24 19.51 -29.24 4.41
C PRO A 24 19.45 -30.66 3.81
N PRO A 25 18.57 -30.91 2.81
CA PRO A 25 18.52 -32.20 2.14
C PRO A 25 19.86 -32.46 1.43
N LYS A 26 20.43 -33.65 1.66
CA LYS A 26 21.61 -34.13 0.92
C LYS A 26 21.14 -34.58 -0.46
N CYS A 27 21.66 -33.95 -1.51
CA CYS A 27 21.59 -34.49 -2.85
C CYS A 27 22.74 -35.48 -3.02
N GLU A 28 22.45 -36.77 -3.26
CA GLU A 28 23.42 -37.69 -3.82
C GLU A 28 23.35 -37.62 -5.35
N GLU A 29 24.48 -37.44 -6.00
CA GLU A 29 24.61 -37.43 -7.46
C GLU A 29 24.38 -38.85 -8.00
N SER A 30 23.37 -39.01 -8.84
CA SER A 30 23.22 -40.17 -9.72
C SER A 30 22.88 -39.68 -11.13
N GLU A 31 23.32 -40.43 -12.14
CA GLU A 31 23.42 -40.00 -13.55
C GLU A 31 22.09 -39.71 -14.26
N ASP A 32 20.95 -39.83 -13.58
CA ASP A 32 19.64 -39.37 -14.04
C ASP A 32 19.10 -38.28 -13.10
N SER A 33 19.33 -37.03 -13.48
CA SER A 33 19.05 -35.82 -12.72
C SER A 33 17.55 -35.56 -12.49
N VAL A 34 16.94 -36.24 -11.51
CA VAL A 34 15.63 -35.91 -10.95
C VAL A 34 15.71 -35.90 -9.42
N CYS A 35 15.71 -34.70 -8.83
CA CYS A 35 15.54 -34.55 -7.39
C CYS A 35 14.10 -34.93 -7.01
N ARG A 36 13.90 -36.11 -6.41
CA ARG A 36 12.66 -36.46 -5.72
C ARG A 36 12.75 -35.99 -4.27
N ILE A 37 11.84 -35.09 -3.90
CA ILE A 37 11.61 -34.70 -2.51
C ILE A 37 10.47 -35.57 -2.00
N ASP A 38 10.78 -36.58 -1.19
CA ASP A 38 9.77 -37.34 -0.45
C ASP A 38 9.28 -36.48 0.72
N TYR A 39 8.00 -36.12 0.70
CA TYR A 39 7.32 -35.54 1.86
C TYR A 39 6.67 -36.68 2.65
N ASP A 40 7.21 -37.01 3.81
CA ASP A 40 6.78 -38.11 4.68
C ASP A 40 5.43 -37.88 5.41
N GLU A 41 4.70 -36.79 5.13
CA GLU A 41 3.38 -36.56 5.74
C GLU A 41 2.32 -36.07 4.73
N PRO A 42 1.11 -36.67 4.72
CA PRO A 42 0.02 -36.19 3.88
C PRO A 42 -0.41 -34.80 4.35
N LEU A 43 -0.34 -33.82 3.44
CA LEU A 43 -0.87 -32.47 3.62
C LEU A 43 -2.36 -32.52 4.01
N THR A 44 -2.66 -32.43 5.30
CA THR A 44 -4.04 -32.22 5.78
C THR A 44 -4.47 -30.79 5.44
N MET A 45 -5.27 -30.65 4.39
CA MET A 45 -5.98 -29.40 4.07
C MET A 45 -6.89 -29.01 5.24
N LYS A 46 -6.56 -27.91 5.93
CA LYS A 46 -7.51 -27.21 6.80
C LYS A 46 -8.43 -26.35 5.92
N TYR A 47 -9.63 -26.85 5.65
CA TYR A 47 -10.69 -26.04 5.07
C TYR A 47 -11.19 -25.02 6.10
N GLN A 48 -10.88 -23.74 5.91
CA GLN A 48 -11.65 -22.69 6.56
C GLN A 48 -12.95 -22.48 5.76
N ARG A 49 -14.04 -23.01 6.30
CA ARG A 49 -15.39 -22.82 5.78
C ARG A 49 -15.88 -21.46 6.28
N GLU A 50 -15.86 -20.44 5.41
CA GLU A 50 -16.60 -19.21 5.71
C GLU A 50 -18.10 -19.50 5.53
N GLU A 51 -18.83 -19.59 6.65
CA GLU A 51 -20.30 -19.63 6.63
C GLU A 51 -20.81 -18.25 6.22
N VAL A 52 -21.31 -18.14 4.98
CA VAL A 52 -22.03 -16.95 4.52
C VAL A 52 -23.42 -16.99 5.17
N HIS A 53 -23.56 -16.32 6.32
CA HIS A 53 -24.86 -16.11 6.96
C HIS A 53 -25.70 -15.16 6.11
N LEU A 54 -26.66 -15.71 5.36
CA LEU A 54 -27.59 -14.96 4.49
C LEU A 54 -28.49 -13.97 5.27
N ASP A 55 -28.51 -14.04 6.60
CA ASP A 55 -29.29 -13.15 7.48
C ASP A 55 -28.46 -11.98 8.06
N ALA A 56 -27.16 -11.91 7.75
CA ALA A 56 -26.32 -10.80 8.22
C ALA A 56 -26.59 -9.52 7.40
N PRO A 57 -26.62 -8.33 8.05
CA PRO A 57 -26.75 -7.07 7.33
C PRO A 57 -25.56 -6.87 6.37
N PRO A 58 -25.75 -6.11 5.27
CA PRO A 58 -24.68 -5.84 4.32
C PRO A 58 -23.50 -5.15 5.04
N PRO A 59 -22.25 -5.50 4.69
CA PRO A 59 -21.10 -4.93 5.35
C PRO A 59 -20.97 -3.43 5.04
N LYS A 60 -20.45 -2.67 6.01
CA LYS A 60 -20.10 -1.25 5.84
C LYS A 60 -18.85 -1.15 4.98
N VAL A 61 -18.78 -0.17 4.09
CA VAL A 61 -17.58 0.01 3.27
C VAL A 61 -16.53 0.85 4.00
N LEU A 62 -15.30 0.35 4.06
CA LEU A 62 -14.12 1.12 4.44
C LEU A 62 -13.23 1.26 3.21
N ILE A 63 -12.86 2.48 2.86
CA ILE A 63 -11.81 2.75 1.88
C ILE A 63 -10.60 3.32 2.58
N TRP A 64 -9.46 2.72 2.30
CA TRP A 64 -8.15 3.23 2.69
C TRP A 64 -7.33 3.55 1.44
N HIS A 65 -6.73 4.74 1.39
CA HIS A 65 -5.83 5.07 0.29
C HIS A 65 -4.73 6.05 0.69
N LEU A 66 -3.61 5.95 -0.03
CA LEU A 66 -2.52 6.92 0.02
C LEU A 66 -2.85 8.17 -0.81
N ALA A 67 -2.25 9.34 -0.51
CA ALA A 67 -2.29 10.43 -1.48
C ALA A 67 -1.61 9.99 -2.76
N LYS A 68 -2.12 10.51 -3.88
CA LYS A 68 -1.78 10.03 -5.23
C LYS A 68 -2.07 8.55 -5.47
N GLY A 69 -2.72 7.81 -4.57
CA GLY A 69 -3.12 6.42 -4.77
C GLY A 69 -4.41 6.24 -5.58
N GLY A 70 -4.88 7.26 -6.32
CA GLY A 70 -6.11 7.17 -7.11
C GLY A 70 -7.43 7.36 -6.34
N GLY A 71 -7.37 7.71 -5.05
CA GLY A 71 -8.53 7.81 -4.15
C GLY A 71 -9.68 8.67 -4.68
N ALA A 72 -9.41 9.81 -5.31
CA ALA A 72 -10.46 10.68 -5.86
C ALA A 72 -11.29 9.97 -6.95
N THR A 73 -10.65 9.19 -7.82
CA THR A 73 -11.32 8.45 -8.88
C THR A 73 -12.14 7.30 -8.30
N VAL A 74 -11.54 6.49 -7.42
CA VAL A 74 -12.23 5.36 -6.78
C VAL A 74 -13.42 5.84 -5.95
N LEU A 75 -13.28 6.93 -5.18
CA LEU A 75 -14.39 7.51 -4.42
C LEU A 75 -15.54 7.97 -5.31
N HIS A 76 -15.26 8.48 -6.50
CA HIS A 76 -16.29 8.82 -7.47
C HIS A 76 -17.03 7.57 -7.94
N MET A 77 -16.29 6.53 -8.33
CA MET A 77 -16.85 5.26 -8.79
C MET A 77 -17.65 4.56 -7.68
N LEU A 78 -17.15 4.54 -6.43
CA LEU A 78 -17.88 4.01 -5.27
C LEU A 78 -19.20 4.74 -5.03
N ARG A 79 -19.25 6.07 -5.21
CA ARG A 79 -20.51 6.83 -5.08
C ARG A 79 -21.51 6.53 -6.19
N GLN A 80 -21.07 6.06 -7.34
CA GLN A 80 -21.96 5.54 -8.39
C GLN A 80 -22.41 4.12 -8.04
N ALA A 81 -21.46 3.22 -7.76
CA ALA A 81 -21.68 1.80 -7.55
C ALA A 81 -22.48 1.48 -6.28
N LEU A 82 -22.18 2.13 -5.15
CA LEU A 82 -22.84 1.83 -3.88
C LEU A 82 -24.23 2.46 -3.81
N ASP A 83 -25.17 1.81 -3.15
CA ASP A 83 -26.48 2.40 -2.83
C ASP A 83 -26.38 3.55 -1.80
N ARG A 84 -27.50 4.23 -1.53
CA ARG A 84 -27.51 5.41 -0.64
C ARG A 84 -27.11 5.05 0.79
N GLN A 85 -27.49 3.87 1.29
CA GLN A 85 -27.19 3.44 2.66
C GLN A 85 -25.69 3.14 2.81
N ALA A 86 -25.13 2.35 1.90
CA ALA A 86 -23.71 2.03 1.88
C ALA A 86 -22.86 3.29 1.73
N GLN A 87 -23.27 4.26 0.90
CA GLN A 87 -22.58 5.55 0.79
C GLN A 87 -22.56 6.34 2.10
N GLN A 88 -23.67 6.38 2.84
CA GLN A 88 -23.76 7.09 4.12
C GLN A 88 -22.93 6.43 5.22
N GLN A 89 -22.79 5.11 5.16
CA GLN A 89 -22.03 4.32 6.13
C GLN A 89 -20.55 4.20 5.77
N MET A 90 -20.19 4.50 4.52
CA MET A 90 -18.83 4.42 4.02
C MET A 90 -17.88 5.27 4.86
N LYS A 91 -16.77 4.66 5.27
CA LYS A 91 -15.69 5.32 6.00
C LYS A 91 -14.48 5.47 5.08
N LEU A 92 -13.90 6.66 5.10
CA LEU A 92 -12.70 6.99 4.34
C LEU A 92 -11.57 7.25 5.34
N ILE A 93 -10.48 6.50 5.19
CA ILE A 93 -9.22 6.73 5.87
C ILE A 93 -8.21 7.14 4.79
N VAL A 94 -7.72 8.37 4.87
CA VAL A 94 -6.67 8.88 3.98
C VAL A 94 -5.30 8.68 4.64
N GLU A 95 -4.23 9.05 3.95
CA GLU A 95 -2.86 8.70 4.32
C GLU A 95 -2.33 9.20 5.68
N ASP A 96 -2.95 10.23 6.24
CA ASP A 96 -2.64 10.73 7.59
C ASP A 96 -3.45 10.01 8.69
N GLY A 97 -4.39 9.16 8.29
CA GLY A 97 -5.27 8.39 9.15
C GLY A 97 -4.77 6.97 9.39
N PHE A 98 -4.89 6.52 10.64
CA PHE A 98 -4.65 5.13 11.03
C PHE A 98 -5.96 4.32 10.98
N ILE A 99 -5.86 3.05 10.55
CA ILE A 99 -6.98 2.11 10.62
C ILE A 99 -7.11 1.57 12.06
N GLY A 100 -7.94 2.25 12.86
CA GLY A 100 -8.28 1.84 14.22
C GLY A 100 -8.87 0.43 14.32
N GLU A 101 -8.69 -0.21 15.48
CA GLU A 101 -9.12 -1.60 15.77
C GLU A 101 -10.58 -1.87 15.37
N GLN A 102 -11.47 -0.90 15.57
CA GLN A 102 -12.89 -1.00 15.23
C GLN A 102 -13.17 -1.23 13.74
N PHE A 103 -12.27 -0.82 12.86
CA PHE A 103 -12.44 -0.97 11.41
C PHE A 103 -11.99 -2.35 10.91
N TRP A 104 -11.38 -3.15 11.78
CA TRP A 104 -11.02 -4.55 11.51
C TRP A 104 -12.12 -5.53 11.93
N ALA A 105 -13.26 -5.04 12.44
CA ALA A 105 -14.42 -5.86 12.75
C ALA A 105 -15.07 -6.44 11.48
N PRO A 106 -15.58 -7.69 11.51
CA PRO A 106 -16.02 -8.42 10.31
C PRO A 106 -17.19 -7.77 9.56
N ASP A 107 -17.90 -6.82 10.17
CA ASP A 107 -18.98 -6.06 9.54
C ASP A 107 -18.48 -5.00 8.54
N TYR A 108 -17.17 -4.86 8.34
CA TYR A 108 -16.58 -4.02 7.31
C TYR A 108 -16.15 -4.81 6.06
N PHE A 109 -16.39 -4.21 4.90
CA PHE A 109 -15.77 -4.53 3.62
C PHE A 109 -14.68 -3.50 3.31
N ARG A 110 -13.43 -3.93 3.30
CA ARG A 110 -12.24 -3.07 3.29
C ARG A 110 -11.60 -3.07 1.93
N ILE A 111 -11.57 -1.89 1.33
CA ILE A 111 -10.97 -1.62 0.03
C ILE A 111 -9.69 -0.84 0.26
N GLY A 112 -8.56 -1.44 -0.10
CA GLY A 112 -7.27 -0.79 -0.09
C GLY A 112 -6.92 -0.29 -1.48
N LEU A 113 -6.24 0.85 -1.59
CA LEU A 113 -5.71 1.33 -2.86
C LEU A 113 -4.19 1.22 -2.85
N ALA A 114 -3.64 0.66 -3.92
CA ALA A 114 -2.22 0.53 -4.15
C ALA A 114 -1.84 1.24 -5.46
N ARG A 115 -0.60 1.71 -5.50
CA ARG A 115 0.02 2.30 -6.70
C ARG A 115 1.42 1.77 -6.88
N GLU A 116 1.83 1.62 -8.12
CA GLU A 116 3.19 1.23 -8.47
C GLU A 116 4.19 2.31 -8.01
N PRO A 117 5.33 1.94 -7.40
CA PRO A 117 6.28 2.89 -6.83
C PRO A 117 6.74 4.02 -7.76
N CYS A 118 7.26 3.75 -8.96
CA CYS A 118 7.79 4.81 -9.83
C CYS A 118 6.69 5.81 -10.25
N SER A 119 5.52 5.28 -10.59
CA SER A 119 4.32 6.08 -10.88
C SER A 119 3.91 6.94 -9.68
N TYR A 120 3.98 6.38 -8.48
CA TYR A 120 3.71 7.08 -7.23
C TYR A 120 4.68 8.25 -6.99
N TYR A 121 6.00 8.01 -7.03
CA TYR A 121 7.01 9.06 -6.78
C TYR A 121 6.91 10.20 -7.80
N LYS A 122 6.74 9.89 -9.10
CA LYS A 122 6.52 10.92 -10.13
C LYS A 122 5.28 11.75 -9.82
N SER A 123 4.17 11.10 -9.49
CA SER A 123 2.92 11.81 -9.19
C SER A 123 3.00 12.67 -7.93
N LEU A 124 3.71 12.20 -6.91
CA LEU A 124 3.95 12.94 -5.68
C LEU A 124 4.89 14.13 -5.92
N PHE A 125 5.94 13.96 -6.73
CA PHE A 125 6.83 15.03 -7.14
C PHE A 125 6.09 16.13 -7.92
N TYR A 126 5.31 15.76 -8.93
CA TYR A 126 4.56 16.74 -9.74
C TYR A 126 3.51 17.49 -8.93
N GLU A 127 2.90 16.85 -7.93
CA GLU A 127 2.01 17.55 -7.00
C GLU A 127 2.76 18.64 -6.22
N GLY A 128 3.93 18.32 -5.66
CA GLY A 128 4.75 19.31 -4.96
C GLY A 128 5.30 20.41 -5.87
N ASN A 129 5.69 20.06 -7.11
CA ASN A 129 6.21 21.01 -8.11
C ASN A 129 5.13 21.99 -8.60
N ILE A 130 3.92 21.51 -8.87
CA ILE A 130 2.83 22.33 -9.45
C ILE A 130 2.05 23.07 -8.36
N ILE A 131 1.56 22.34 -7.36
CA ILE A 131 0.61 22.89 -6.39
C ILE A 131 1.36 23.63 -5.26
N ARG A 132 2.65 23.30 -5.05
CA ARG A 132 3.50 23.88 -3.99
C ARG A 132 2.82 23.85 -2.62
N ASN A 133 2.12 22.75 -2.35
CA ASN A 133 1.37 22.51 -1.13
C ASN A 133 1.55 21.07 -0.64
N GLY A 134 0.89 20.73 0.47
CA GLY A 134 1.01 19.41 1.08
C GLY A 134 2.20 19.33 2.05
N PHE A 135 2.17 18.33 2.93
CA PHE A 135 3.13 18.25 4.03
C PHE A 135 4.57 18.09 3.53
N LEU A 136 4.83 17.15 2.62
CA LEU A 136 6.16 16.93 2.04
C LEU A 136 6.79 18.20 1.44
N HIS A 137 6.01 19.00 0.70
CA HIS A 137 6.49 20.28 0.18
C HIS A 137 6.94 21.22 1.31
N TYR A 138 6.14 21.34 2.37
CA TYR A 138 6.50 22.16 3.53
C TYR A 138 7.70 21.60 4.31
N ALA A 139 7.82 20.28 4.46
CA ALA A 139 8.96 19.65 5.09
C ALA A 139 10.26 19.96 4.33
N ILE A 140 10.23 19.84 3.01
CA ILE A 140 11.34 20.20 2.11
C ILE A 140 11.67 21.69 2.23
N LYS A 141 10.66 22.58 2.19
CA LYS A 141 10.84 24.03 2.39
C LYS A 141 11.51 24.34 3.73
N LYS A 142 11.11 23.68 4.82
CA LYS A 142 11.67 23.90 6.16
C LYS A 142 13.13 23.42 6.29
N THR A 143 13.58 22.54 5.42
CA THR A 143 15.00 22.16 5.32
C THR A 143 15.78 23.02 4.32
N ASN A 144 15.21 24.15 3.86
CA ASN A 144 15.77 25.05 2.86
C ASN A 144 16.10 24.34 1.53
N ARG A 145 15.28 23.34 1.16
CA ARG A 145 15.45 22.53 -0.06
C ARG A 145 14.31 22.69 -1.06
N GLU A 146 13.54 23.76 -0.96
CA GLU A 146 12.41 24.01 -1.88
C GLU A 146 12.84 24.11 -3.35
N TYR A 147 14.12 24.40 -3.62
CA TYR A 147 14.71 24.36 -4.96
C TYR A 147 14.55 23.01 -5.68
N LEU A 148 14.34 21.92 -4.93
CA LEU A 148 14.02 20.60 -5.49
C LEU A 148 12.71 20.59 -6.28
N TYR A 149 11.83 21.58 -6.08
CA TYR A 149 10.57 21.73 -6.79
C TYR A 149 10.58 22.85 -7.83
N ASP A 150 11.71 23.50 -8.09
CA ASP A 150 11.76 24.61 -9.06
C ASP A 150 11.73 24.14 -10.51
N ASP A 151 12.19 22.92 -10.80
CA ASP A 151 12.24 22.34 -12.14
C ASP A 151 11.95 20.84 -12.11
N VAL A 152 11.23 20.34 -13.11
CA VAL A 152 10.96 18.91 -13.31
C VAL A 152 12.24 18.08 -13.51
N THR A 153 13.32 18.69 -13.97
CA THR A 153 14.65 18.06 -14.09
C THR A 153 15.26 17.69 -12.73
N ARG A 154 14.77 18.28 -11.63
CA ARG A 154 15.19 17.98 -10.24
C ARG A 154 14.59 16.71 -9.67
N PHE A 155 13.82 15.95 -10.45
CA PHE A 155 13.18 14.73 -9.98
C PHE A 155 14.17 13.76 -9.31
N SER A 156 15.33 13.49 -9.92
CA SER A 156 16.32 12.57 -9.32
C SER A 156 16.90 13.08 -8.00
N ASP A 157 17.27 14.37 -7.94
CA ASP A 157 17.72 15.03 -6.69
C ASP A 157 16.64 14.95 -5.59
N TRP A 158 15.37 15.06 -6.00
CA TRP A 158 14.22 14.95 -5.11
C TRP A 158 13.99 13.52 -4.63
N VAL A 159 14.06 12.50 -5.51
CA VAL A 159 13.94 11.08 -5.12
C VAL A 159 15.00 10.72 -4.11
N GLU A 160 16.27 11.09 -4.36
CA GLU A 160 17.36 10.88 -3.40
C GLU A 160 17.08 11.55 -2.05
N HIS A 161 16.48 12.75 -2.09
CA HIS A 161 16.12 13.43 -0.87
C HIS A 161 15.03 12.68 -0.09
N VAL A 162 13.95 12.22 -0.73
CA VAL A 162 12.77 11.67 -0.04
C VAL A 162 12.85 10.19 0.29
N THR A 163 13.79 9.45 -0.31
CA THR A 163 14.01 8.00 -0.08
C THR A 163 14.95 7.69 1.09
N ALA A 164 15.26 8.68 1.93
CA ALA A 164 16.05 8.51 3.16
C ALA A 164 17.46 7.91 2.94
N THR A 165 18.15 8.30 1.86
CA THR A 165 19.56 7.94 1.68
C THR A 165 20.42 8.67 2.72
N ASP A 166 21.21 7.94 3.52
CA ASP A 166 22.33 8.55 4.24
C ASP A 166 23.29 9.16 3.20
N ARG A 167 23.29 10.50 3.12
CA ARG A 167 24.09 11.25 2.15
C ARG A 167 25.60 11.07 2.36
N ALA A 168 26.03 10.56 3.51
CA ALA A 168 27.43 10.30 3.80
C ALA A 168 27.90 8.89 3.39
N HIS A 169 26.99 7.94 3.11
CA HIS A 169 27.36 6.53 2.86
C HIS A 169 26.55 5.91 1.71
N ALA A 170 26.87 6.35 0.49
CA ALA A 170 26.24 5.92 -0.76
C ALA A 170 26.09 4.39 -1.02
N PRO A 171 26.91 3.46 -0.47
CA PRO A 171 26.68 2.02 -0.70
C PRO A 171 25.59 1.39 0.20
N ASN A 172 25.20 2.03 1.31
CA ASN A 172 24.31 1.43 2.32
C ASN A 172 22.90 2.03 2.29
N VAL A 173 22.25 2.00 1.13
CA VAL A 173 20.82 2.36 1.01
C VAL A 173 20.00 1.26 1.72
N HIS A 174 19.74 1.46 3.01
CA HIS A 174 18.77 0.70 3.80
C HIS A 174 17.55 1.59 3.99
N GLY A 175 16.42 1.26 3.38
CA GLY A 175 15.31 2.21 3.33
C GLY A 175 13.95 1.56 3.27
N CYS A 176 13.04 2.09 4.07
CA CYS A 176 11.62 2.05 3.80
C CYS A 176 11.29 3.39 3.15
N GLY A 177 10.97 3.40 1.86
CA GLY A 177 10.76 4.61 1.08
C GLY A 177 9.54 5.41 1.54
N ALA A 178 9.32 6.59 0.93
CA ALA A 178 8.14 7.40 1.22
C ALA A 178 6.84 6.63 0.96
N LEU A 179 6.79 5.75 -0.04
CA LEU A 179 5.61 4.92 -0.27
C LEU A 179 5.43 3.88 0.83
N SER A 180 6.47 3.09 1.12
CA SER A 180 6.43 2.04 2.15
C SER A 180 6.17 2.60 3.55
N MET A 181 6.72 3.76 3.91
CA MET A 181 6.48 4.36 5.22
C MET A 181 5.03 4.81 5.38
N ARG A 182 4.47 5.47 4.36
CA ARG A 182 3.07 5.93 4.36
C ARG A 182 2.15 4.72 4.53
N PHE A 183 2.44 3.65 3.79
CA PHE A 183 1.73 2.40 3.88
C PHE A 183 1.83 1.75 5.27
N TRP A 184 3.06 1.53 5.76
CA TRP A 184 3.34 0.86 7.04
C TRP A 184 2.70 1.58 8.23
N VAL A 185 2.79 2.90 8.28
CA VAL A 185 2.26 3.68 9.39
C VAL A 185 0.74 3.62 9.44
N ALA A 186 0.09 3.74 8.28
CA ALA A 186 -1.35 3.79 8.23
C ALA A 186 -1.99 2.42 8.51
N THR A 187 -1.31 1.32 8.17
CA THR A 187 -1.87 -0.03 8.21
C THR A 187 -1.33 -0.91 9.34
N LEU A 188 -0.08 -0.71 9.78
CA LEU A 188 0.61 -1.62 10.69
C LEU A 188 1.12 -0.97 11.98
N ASN A 189 1.54 0.30 11.95
CA ASN A 189 2.18 0.93 13.10
C ASN A 189 1.90 2.45 13.23
N ALA A 190 0.73 2.79 13.76
CA ALA A 190 0.35 4.19 14.02
C ALA A 190 1.34 4.93 14.95
N SER A 191 1.91 4.21 15.92
CA SER A 191 2.78 4.80 16.95
C SER A 191 4.13 5.26 16.39
N ALA A 192 4.59 4.65 15.29
CA ALA A 192 5.80 5.08 14.61
C ALA A 192 5.69 6.53 14.13
N ALA A 193 4.50 6.96 13.68
CA ALA A 193 4.26 8.34 13.28
C ALA A 193 4.61 9.30 14.41
N HIS A 194 4.12 9.00 15.61
CA HIS A 194 4.37 9.83 16.77
C HIS A 194 5.87 9.94 17.11
N TYR A 195 6.58 8.82 17.06
CA TYR A 195 8.01 8.76 17.41
C TYR A 195 8.89 9.63 16.49
N VAL A 196 8.74 9.52 15.16
CA VAL A 196 9.58 10.32 14.24
C VAL A 196 9.24 11.80 14.29
N ASN A 197 7.99 12.13 14.58
CA ASN A 197 7.60 13.52 14.79
C ASN A 197 8.29 14.15 15.99
N GLN A 198 8.39 13.45 17.12
CA GLN A 198 9.17 13.94 18.25
C GLN A 198 10.64 14.17 17.89
N HIS A 199 11.23 13.30 17.06
CA HIS A 199 12.61 13.45 16.62
C HIS A 199 12.79 14.65 15.68
N TRP A 200 11.84 14.86 14.76
CA TRP A 200 11.84 15.99 13.84
C TRP A 200 11.65 17.33 14.56
N GLU A 201 10.76 17.40 15.55
CA GLU A 201 10.55 18.57 16.40
C GLU A 201 11.82 18.98 17.16
N ARG A 202 12.62 18.01 17.63
CA ARG A 202 13.91 18.29 18.31
C ARG A 202 14.97 18.86 17.37
N LYS A 203 14.94 18.52 16.08
CA LYS A 203 15.95 18.91 15.09
C LYS A 203 15.61 20.19 14.33
N THR A 204 14.36 20.64 14.36
CA THR A 204 13.90 21.79 13.57
C THR A 204 13.61 22.98 14.49
N ALA A 205 14.44 24.02 14.44
CA ALA A 205 14.14 25.28 15.12
C ALA A 205 12.90 25.94 14.48
N ASP A 206 12.02 26.52 15.30
CA ASP A 206 10.84 27.30 14.89
C ASP A 206 9.67 26.52 14.23
N VAL A 207 9.25 25.47 14.92
CA VAL A 207 8.12 24.57 14.60
C VAL A 207 6.73 25.18 14.91
N LYS A 208 6.67 26.29 15.66
CA LYS A 208 5.54 26.62 16.55
C LYS A 208 4.23 27.03 15.87
N THR A 209 4.21 27.41 14.59
CA THR A 209 2.99 27.96 13.96
C THR A 209 2.19 26.98 13.10
N TRP A 210 2.81 25.96 12.49
CA TRP A 210 2.08 25.04 11.58
C TRP A 210 1.82 23.66 12.21
N ILE A 211 2.79 23.08 12.94
CA ILE A 211 2.60 21.80 13.66
C ILE A 211 1.49 21.91 14.72
N ARG A 212 1.34 23.08 15.37
CA ARG A 212 0.25 23.31 16.34
C ARG A 212 -1.14 23.19 15.73
N ARG A 213 -1.29 23.37 14.40
CA ARG A 213 -2.58 23.34 13.70
C ARG A 213 -2.84 22.01 12.97
N TYR A 214 -1.79 21.27 12.60
CA TYR A 214 -1.87 20.06 11.76
C TYR A 214 -0.98 18.90 12.24
N LYS A 215 -0.92 18.61 13.56
CA LYS A 215 -0.19 17.43 14.08
C LYS A 215 -0.44 16.18 13.20
N PRO A 216 0.56 15.34 12.91
CA PRO A 216 2.00 15.59 12.82
C PRO A 216 2.50 15.27 11.39
N CYS A 217 3.81 15.32 11.08
CA CYS A 217 4.33 14.85 9.78
C CYS A 217 3.85 13.43 9.52
N PRO A 218 3.05 13.17 8.46
CA PRO A 218 2.83 11.81 8.02
C PRO A 218 4.24 11.26 7.78
N LEU A 219 4.61 10.23 8.54
CA LEU A 219 5.98 9.82 8.77
C LEU A 219 6.82 9.72 7.47
N ALA A 220 6.17 9.32 6.38
CA ALA A 220 6.79 9.21 5.07
C ALA A 220 7.18 10.54 4.41
N ASP A 221 6.53 11.64 4.77
CA ASP A 221 6.86 12.98 4.28
C ASP A 221 8.08 13.55 4.99
N CYS A 222 8.49 12.89 6.09
CA CYS A 222 9.73 13.13 6.82
C CYS A 222 10.61 11.88 6.84
N ALA A 223 10.40 10.95 5.90
CA ALA A 223 11.16 9.71 5.77
C ALA A 223 12.66 9.95 5.87
N PHE A 224 13.13 11.00 5.18
CA PHE A 224 14.51 11.42 5.12
C PHE A 224 15.11 11.95 6.43
N ASN A 225 14.28 12.22 7.45
CA ASN A 225 14.68 12.58 8.80
C ASN A 225 14.45 11.46 9.82
N ALA A 226 13.86 10.34 9.40
CA ALA A 226 13.58 9.23 10.29
C ALA A 226 14.89 8.62 10.82
N PRO A 227 14.98 8.26 12.12
CA PRO A 227 16.08 7.47 12.63
C PRO A 227 16.23 6.14 11.87
N GLN A 228 17.47 5.66 11.69
CA GLN A 228 17.74 4.40 10.99
C GLN A 228 16.94 3.22 11.55
N GLU A 229 16.84 3.12 12.88
CA GLU A 229 16.05 2.09 13.56
C GLU A 229 14.58 2.04 13.08
N VAL A 230 13.98 3.19 12.73
CA VAL A 230 12.61 3.27 12.24
C VAL A 230 12.51 2.77 10.80
N LEU A 231 13.51 3.09 9.97
CA LEU A 231 13.61 2.57 8.60
C LEU A 231 13.68 1.04 8.62
N ASP A 232 14.52 0.50 9.50
CA ASP A 232 14.71 -0.94 9.68
C ASP A 232 13.45 -1.63 10.23
N PHE A 233 12.75 -0.98 11.18
CA PHE A 233 11.47 -1.49 11.68
C PHE A 233 10.41 -1.54 10.60
N CYS A 234 10.29 -0.49 9.78
CA CYS A 234 9.34 -0.49 8.68
C CYS A 234 9.58 -1.66 7.72
N GLN A 235 10.83 -1.86 7.26
CA GLN A 235 11.14 -2.96 6.35
C GLN A 235 10.80 -4.33 6.96
N ARG A 236 11.23 -4.56 8.22
CA ARG A 236 10.94 -5.83 8.92
C ARG A 236 9.45 -6.05 9.11
N ASP A 237 8.72 -5.03 9.52
CA ASP A 237 7.27 -5.13 9.74
C ASP A 237 6.53 -5.38 8.43
N LEU A 238 6.91 -4.76 7.32
CA LEU A 238 6.28 -5.04 6.03
C LEU A 238 6.54 -6.48 5.58
N ALA A 239 7.76 -6.98 5.75
CA ALA A 239 8.10 -8.36 5.43
C ALA A 239 7.35 -9.38 6.31
N GLN A 240 7.28 -9.13 7.63
CA GLN A 240 6.74 -10.10 8.59
C GLN A 240 5.24 -9.98 8.81
N LYS A 241 4.72 -8.75 8.83
CA LYS A 241 3.32 -8.43 9.18
C LYS A 241 2.51 -8.02 7.96
N GLY A 242 3.11 -7.95 6.77
CA GLY A 242 2.39 -7.74 5.51
C GLY A 242 1.28 -8.76 5.27
N GLN A 243 1.31 -9.92 5.94
CA GLN A 243 0.20 -10.87 5.94
C GLN A 243 -1.09 -10.30 6.54
N LYS A 244 -1.04 -9.33 7.46
CA LYS A 244 -2.24 -8.62 7.95
C LYS A 244 -3.01 -7.92 6.83
N LEU A 245 -2.39 -7.70 5.67
CA LEU A 245 -3.07 -7.16 4.49
C LEU A 245 -4.07 -8.14 3.86
N SER A 246 -4.01 -9.43 4.21
CA SER A 246 -5.08 -10.39 3.90
C SER A 246 -6.42 -10.02 4.55
N GLN A 247 -6.43 -9.13 5.55
CA GLN A 247 -7.66 -8.64 6.17
C GLN A 247 -8.40 -7.60 5.31
N PHE A 248 -7.75 -7.06 4.28
CA PHE A 248 -8.44 -6.30 3.25
C PHE A 248 -9.19 -7.26 2.33
N ASP A 249 -10.47 -7.00 2.13
CA ASP A 249 -11.31 -7.82 1.25
C ASP A 249 -10.89 -7.69 -0.22
N CYS A 250 -10.36 -6.53 -0.59
CA CYS A 250 -9.79 -6.32 -1.92
C CYS A 250 -8.80 -5.15 -1.98
N TRP A 251 -7.97 -5.17 -3.02
CA TRP A 251 -7.01 -4.15 -3.36
C TRP A 251 -7.26 -3.64 -4.78
N ILE A 252 -7.32 -2.32 -4.94
CA ILE A 252 -7.43 -1.66 -6.24
C ILE A 252 -6.09 -1.03 -6.57
N ARG A 253 -5.43 -1.54 -7.61
CA ARG A 253 -4.18 -0.95 -8.11
C ARG A 253 -4.53 0.12 -9.14
N VAL A 254 -3.87 1.27 -9.06
CA VAL A 254 -4.10 2.37 -10.03
C VAL A 254 -3.82 1.94 -11.47
N GLU A 255 -2.90 1.00 -11.67
CA GLU A 255 -2.48 0.48 -12.98
C GLU A 255 -3.53 -0.43 -13.63
N SER A 256 -4.39 -1.06 -12.82
CA SER A 256 -5.50 -1.94 -13.23
C SER A 256 -6.82 -1.45 -12.62
N LEU A 257 -6.97 -0.13 -12.51
CA LEU A 257 -8.00 0.54 -11.72
C LEU A 257 -9.41 -0.01 -11.95
N PHE A 258 -9.83 -0.13 -13.21
CA PHE A 258 -11.19 -0.55 -13.55
C PHE A 258 -11.42 -2.03 -13.31
N GLU A 259 -10.46 -2.87 -13.71
CA GLU A 259 -10.53 -4.32 -13.51
C GLU A 259 -10.57 -4.67 -12.01
N ASP A 260 -9.66 -4.11 -11.22
CA ASP A 260 -9.63 -4.36 -9.78
C ASP A 260 -10.87 -3.77 -9.08
N PHE A 261 -11.41 -2.64 -9.57
CA PHE A 261 -12.65 -2.07 -9.04
C PHE A 261 -13.84 -3.01 -9.28
N ASP A 262 -13.97 -3.58 -10.49
CA ASP A 262 -15.05 -4.52 -10.81
C ASP A 262 -14.96 -5.77 -9.93
N ILE A 263 -13.75 -6.30 -9.73
CA ILE A 263 -13.49 -7.42 -8.82
C ILE A 263 -13.89 -7.07 -7.38
N CYS A 264 -13.54 -5.88 -6.89
CA CYS A 264 -13.94 -5.40 -5.57
C CYS A 264 -15.46 -5.32 -5.41
N MET A 265 -16.17 -4.76 -6.40
CA MET A 265 -17.63 -4.63 -6.34
C MET A 265 -18.32 -6.00 -6.37
N GLU A 266 -17.80 -6.95 -7.14
CA GLU A 266 -18.32 -8.31 -7.14
C GLU A 266 -18.11 -8.99 -5.78
N ARG A 267 -16.94 -8.85 -5.15
CA ARG A 267 -16.70 -9.38 -3.80
C ARG A 267 -17.61 -8.73 -2.75
N TYR A 268 -17.86 -7.43 -2.86
CA TYR A 268 -18.81 -6.73 -1.99
C TYR A 268 -20.23 -7.29 -2.14
N ARG A 269 -20.66 -7.56 -3.39
CA ARG A 269 -21.96 -8.19 -3.68
C ARG A 269 -22.07 -9.59 -3.10
N GLN A 270 -21.00 -10.39 -3.18
CA GLN A 270 -20.95 -11.73 -2.59
C GLN A 270 -21.07 -11.73 -1.07
N ARG A 271 -20.64 -10.63 -0.41
CA ARG A 271 -20.83 -10.42 1.04
C ARG A 271 -22.19 -9.79 1.39
N GLY A 272 -23.16 -9.79 0.47
CA GLY A 272 -24.52 -9.29 0.69
C GLY A 272 -24.68 -7.79 0.42
N GLY A 273 -23.65 -7.11 -0.07
CA GLY A 273 -23.73 -5.70 -0.45
C GLY A 273 -24.54 -5.46 -1.73
N THR A 274 -25.21 -4.31 -1.82
CA THR A 274 -25.91 -3.90 -3.05
C THR A 274 -24.98 -3.07 -3.94
N VAL A 275 -24.83 -3.48 -5.19
CA VAL A 275 -24.09 -2.75 -6.24
C VAL A 275 -25.06 -2.33 -7.35
N ARG A 276 -25.07 -1.03 -7.66
CA ARG A 276 -25.81 -0.41 -8.76
C ARG A 276 -24.95 -0.34 -10.02
N GLY A 277 -25.54 -0.02 -11.16
CA GLY A 277 -24.78 0.30 -12.37
C GLY A 277 -23.87 1.53 -12.15
N TYR A 278 -22.63 1.44 -12.61
CA TYR A 278 -21.64 2.51 -12.61
C TYR A 278 -20.91 2.54 -13.96
N THR A 279 -20.24 3.64 -14.26
CA THR A 279 -19.43 3.77 -15.48
C THR A 279 -17.95 3.84 -15.13
N HIS A 280 -17.10 3.33 -16.01
CA HIS A 280 -15.65 3.52 -15.95
C HIS A 280 -15.29 4.91 -16.46
N GLU A 281 -15.82 5.95 -15.81
CA GLU A 281 -15.51 7.35 -16.13
C GLU A 281 -14.62 7.97 -15.06
N SER A 282 -13.62 8.71 -15.53
CA SER A 282 -12.84 9.59 -14.66
C SER A 282 -12.68 10.95 -15.30
N LYS A 283 -13.16 11.99 -14.60
CA LYS A 283 -12.96 13.40 -14.97
C LYS A 283 -11.48 13.81 -14.99
N ASN A 284 -10.59 13.01 -14.40
CA ASN A 284 -9.17 13.34 -14.22
C ASN A 284 -8.21 12.28 -14.80
N VAL A 285 -8.71 11.22 -15.42
CA VAL A 285 -7.87 10.33 -16.22
C VAL A 285 -7.85 10.91 -17.62
N ARG A 286 -6.92 11.86 -17.88
CA ARG A 286 -6.25 11.79 -19.18
C ARG A 286 -5.76 10.35 -19.26
N ASN A 287 -6.01 9.62 -20.36
CA ASN A 287 -5.45 8.29 -20.58
C ASN A 287 -4.00 8.29 -20.07
N VAL A 288 -3.79 7.81 -18.84
CA VAL A 288 -2.47 7.61 -18.26
C VAL A 288 -2.32 6.12 -18.52
N PRO A 289 -1.66 5.71 -19.61
CA PRO A 289 -1.26 4.33 -19.77
C PRO A 289 -0.82 3.74 -18.45
N SER A 290 -1.24 2.51 -18.19
CA SER A 290 -0.54 1.64 -17.25
C SER A 290 0.95 1.85 -17.51
N CYS A 291 1.70 2.32 -16.50
CA CYS A 291 3.13 2.61 -16.62
C CYS A 291 3.59 3.92 -17.30
N ASN A 292 2.87 5.04 -17.16
CA ASN A 292 3.22 6.30 -17.83
C ASN A 292 4.42 7.10 -17.24
N SER A 293 5.23 6.50 -16.38
CA SER A 293 6.25 7.21 -15.59
C SER A 293 7.63 6.70 -15.90
N THR A 294 8.22 7.21 -16.98
CA THR A 294 9.63 6.97 -17.25
C THR A 294 10.47 7.68 -16.18
N VAL A 295 11.26 6.90 -15.45
CA VAL A 295 12.29 7.35 -14.52
C VAL A 295 13.65 6.94 -15.06
N THR A 296 14.73 7.56 -14.58
CA THR A 296 16.06 7.08 -14.94
C THR A 296 16.31 5.71 -14.31
N GLU A 297 17.20 4.91 -14.91
CA GLU A 297 17.57 3.61 -14.35
C GLU A 297 18.11 3.72 -12.91
N ARG A 298 18.85 4.79 -12.62
CA ARG A 298 19.33 5.10 -11.27
C ARG A 298 18.17 5.29 -10.28
N ASP A 299 17.17 6.09 -10.66
CA ASP A 299 16.00 6.36 -9.81
C ASP A 299 15.18 5.10 -9.60
N ARG A 300 15.00 4.29 -10.64
CA ARG A 300 14.32 2.98 -10.54
C ARG A 300 15.02 2.09 -9.52
N ILE A 301 16.33 1.89 -9.65
CA ILE A 301 17.10 1.04 -8.73
C ILE A 301 16.96 1.53 -7.29
N LEU A 302 16.97 2.85 -7.09
CA LEU A 302 16.80 3.45 -5.77
C LEU A 302 15.40 3.19 -5.20
N ILE A 303 14.35 3.47 -5.99
CA ILE A 303 12.94 3.26 -5.61
C ILE A 303 12.67 1.77 -5.32
N ASP A 304 13.08 0.88 -6.22
CA ASP A 304 12.93 -0.57 -6.07
C ASP A 304 13.60 -1.08 -4.80
N ARG A 305 14.75 -0.50 -4.42
CA ARG A 305 15.46 -0.88 -3.21
C ARG A 305 14.75 -0.42 -1.95
N VAL A 306 14.27 0.82 -1.89
CA VAL A 306 13.65 1.37 -0.67
C VAL A 306 12.19 0.95 -0.49
N ASP A 307 11.51 0.55 -1.57
CA ASP A 307 10.13 0.09 -1.53
C ASP A 307 9.98 -1.40 -1.89
N GLN A 308 11.08 -2.16 -1.84
CA GLN A 308 11.12 -3.58 -2.20
C GLN A 308 10.01 -4.42 -1.53
N GLN A 309 9.78 -4.20 -0.24
CA GLN A 309 8.78 -4.95 0.52
C GLN A 309 7.36 -4.60 0.07
N TYR A 310 7.08 -3.32 -0.16
CA TYR A 310 5.79 -2.89 -0.72
C TYR A 310 5.58 -3.47 -2.13
N THR A 311 6.61 -3.43 -2.98
CA THR A 311 6.60 -4.01 -4.32
C THR A 311 6.25 -5.51 -4.28
N ALA A 312 6.89 -6.26 -3.37
CA ALA A 312 6.62 -7.68 -3.18
C ALA A 312 5.18 -7.95 -2.72
N LEU A 313 4.65 -7.15 -1.78
CA LEU A 313 3.30 -7.33 -1.24
C LEU A 313 2.20 -7.18 -2.30
N PHE A 314 2.40 -6.29 -3.28
CA PHE A 314 1.41 -6.01 -4.32
C PHE A 314 1.72 -6.65 -5.67
N GLY A 315 2.78 -7.47 -5.75
CA GLY A 315 3.19 -8.14 -6.98
C GLY A 315 3.62 -7.19 -8.09
N TYR A 316 4.11 -5.99 -7.73
CA TYR A 316 4.70 -5.09 -8.70
C TYR A 316 6.04 -5.68 -9.17
N ASN A 317 6.28 -5.69 -10.47
CA ASN A 317 7.47 -6.32 -11.08
C ASN A 317 8.39 -5.29 -11.76
N GLY A 318 8.26 -4.01 -11.42
CA GLY A 318 9.08 -2.93 -11.96
C GLY A 318 8.81 -2.59 -13.44
N LYS A 319 7.86 -3.25 -14.11
CA LYS A 319 7.51 -2.99 -15.52
C LYS A 319 7.13 -1.54 -15.78
N CYS A 320 6.64 -0.82 -14.77
CA CYS A 320 6.29 0.58 -14.88
C CYS A 320 7.42 1.58 -14.68
N CYS A 321 8.60 1.11 -14.28
CA CYS A 321 9.79 1.93 -14.07
C CYS A 321 10.77 1.88 -15.25
N SER A 322 10.69 0.86 -16.10
CA SER A 322 11.56 0.71 -17.27
C SER A 322 11.09 1.61 -18.42
N ALA A 323 12.02 2.35 -19.03
CA ALA A 323 11.77 3.01 -20.31
C ALA A 323 11.38 1.94 -21.34
N SER A 324 10.21 2.09 -21.95
CA SER A 324 9.75 1.27 -23.08
C SER A 324 10.63 1.45 -24.29
#